data_AF-A0A350MKY3-F1
#
_entry.id   AF-A0A350MKY3-F1
#
_cell.length_a   1.000
_cell.length_b   1.000
_cell.length_c   1.000
_cell.angle_alpha   90.00
_cell.angle_beta   90.00
_cell.angle_gamma   90.00
#
_symmetry.space_group_name_H-M   'P 1'
#
loop_
_entity.id
_entity.type
_entity.pdbx_description
1 polymer ?
#
loop_
_entity_poly.entity_id
_entity_poly.type
_entity_poly.pdbx_seq_one_letter_code
_entity_poly.pdbx_strand_id
1 'polypeptide(L)'
;MQDGKYNEQVYMPEINWRDVDYQLRYSPHAQEQMLSKGIDEAPNFINLSQVDIVEMEVANGKPFKVLARQPYDGEYDIVHVILLKSLVVKTVWLNHRDDKHRTLKNRSQYVQKGVLKWDLRKQGAGI
;
A
#
# COMPACT_ATOMS: atom_id res chain seq x y z
N MET A 1 7.40 13.56 -1.12
CA MET A 1 5.93 13.37 -1.13
C MET A 1 5.34 14.03 0.10
N GLN A 2 4.06 14.41 0.10
CA GLN A 2 3.38 14.85 1.32
C GLN A 2 3.10 13.65 2.23
N ASP A 3 3.17 13.84 3.54
CA ASP A 3 2.78 12.80 4.50
C ASP A 3 1.28 12.53 4.46
N GLY A 4 0.89 11.27 4.66
CA GLY A 4 -0.51 10.84 4.65
C GLY A 4 -0.73 9.50 3.98
N LYS A 5 -2.00 9.17 3.79
CA LYS A 5 -2.45 7.95 3.10
C LYS A 5 -2.80 8.26 1.65
N TYR A 6 -2.38 7.39 0.74
CA TYR A 6 -2.66 7.44 -0.68
C TYR A 6 -3.40 6.17 -1.09
N ASN A 7 -4.30 6.28 -2.05
CA ASN A 7 -5.09 5.16 -2.54
C ASN A 7 -5.32 5.32 -4.05
N GLU A 8 -5.23 4.21 -4.79
CA GLU A 8 -5.34 4.21 -6.26
C GLU A 8 -6.66 4.81 -6.78
N GLN A 9 -7.76 4.70 -6.02
CA GLN A 9 -9.08 5.20 -6.42
C GLN A 9 -9.30 6.68 -6.08
N VAL A 10 -8.33 7.34 -5.45
CA VAL A 10 -8.38 8.75 -5.06
C VAL A 10 -7.21 9.50 -5.70
N TYR A 11 -6.00 9.13 -5.29
CA TYR A 11 -4.74 9.64 -5.79
C TYR A 11 -3.61 8.74 -5.28
N MET A 12 -2.81 8.25 -6.22
CA MET A 12 -1.55 7.57 -5.96
C MET A 12 -0.45 8.32 -6.72
N PRO A 13 0.61 8.80 -6.05
CA PRO A 13 1.74 9.40 -6.75
C PRO A 13 2.51 8.33 -7.53
N GLU A 14 3.06 8.70 -8.68
CA GLU A 14 3.97 7.82 -9.41
C GLU A 14 5.25 7.62 -8.60
N ILE A 15 5.61 6.36 -8.40
CA ILE A 15 6.84 5.95 -7.72
C ILE A 15 7.58 5.00 -8.66
N ASN A 16 8.84 5.30 -8.92
CA ASN A 16 9.72 4.40 -9.64
C ASN A 16 10.26 3.34 -8.66
N TRP A 17 9.47 2.29 -8.44
CA TRP A 17 9.89 1.13 -7.65
C TRP A 17 11.05 0.43 -8.35
N ARG A 18 12.00 -0.08 -7.58
CA ARG A 18 13.09 -0.86 -8.16
C ARG A 18 12.53 -2.20 -8.61
N ASP A 19 12.92 -2.62 -9.80
CA ASP A 19 12.62 -3.94 -10.35
C ASP A 19 13.53 -4.99 -9.71
N VAL A 20 13.16 -5.43 -8.51
CA VAL A 20 13.87 -6.42 -7.71
C VAL A 20 12.89 -7.21 -6.85
N ASP A 21 13.20 -8.47 -6.60
CA ASP A 21 12.45 -9.32 -5.67
C ASP A 21 12.86 -9.04 -4.22
N TYR A 22 11.87 -8.69 -3.40
CA TYR A 22 12.03 -8.49 -1.97
C TYR A 22 11.54 -9.72 -1.22
N GLN A 23 12.40 -10.30 -0.38
CA GLN A 23 12.00 -11.39 0.50
C GLN A 23 11.07 -10.87 1.61
N LEU A 24 9.88 -11.46 1.69
CA LEU A 24 8.86 -11.15 2.69
C LEU A 24 9.04 -11.97 3.96
N ARG A 25 8.70 -11.35 5.10
CA ARG A 25 8.58 -12.03 6.39
C ARG A 25 7.19 -11.84 6.95
N TYR A 26 6.47 -12.93 7.14
CA TYR A 26 5.13 -12.87 7.70
C TYR A 26 5.19 -12.70 9.22
N SER A 27 4.48 -11.71 9.75
CA SER A 27 4.28 -11.57 11.19
C SER A 27 3.40 -12.72 11.73
N PRO A 28 3.42 -13.01 13.04
CA PRO A 28 2.53 -14.01 13.64
C PRO A 28 1.06 -13.78 13.28
N HIS A 29 0.60 -12.52 13.33
CA HIS A 29 -0.76 -12.17 12.95
C HIS A 29 -1.07 -12.48 11.47
N ALA A 30 -0.13 -12.21 10.56
CA ALA A 30 -0.31 -12.55 9.15
C ALA A 30 -0.37 -14.08 8.94
N GLN A 31 0.45 -14.84 9.66
CA GLN A 31 0.41 -16.31 9.61
C GLN A 31 -0.93 -16.88 10.13
N GLU A 32 -1.46 -16.30 11.21
CA GLU A 32 -2.82 -16.64 11.70
C GLU A 32 -3.90 -16.33 10.65
N GLN A 33 -3.80 -15.18 9.97
CA GLN A 33 -4.73 -14.85 8.89
C GLN A 33 -4.64 -15.87 7.75
N MET A 34 -3.43 -16.24 7.32
CA MET A 34 -3.22 -17.26 6.29
C MET A 34 -3.90 -18.58 6.67
N LEU A 35 -3.64 -19.08 7.87
CA LEU A 35 -4.24 -20.31 8.37
C LEU A 35 -5.77 -20.23 8.40
N SER A 36 -6.32 -19.14 8.92
CA SER A 36 -7.78 -18.96 9.02
C SER A 36 -8.48 -18.84 7.66
N LYS A 37 -7.74 -18.49 6.61
CA LYS A 37 -8.24 -18.27 5.25
C LYS A 37 -7.89 -19.40 4.28
N GLY A 38 -7.20 -20.45 4.73
CA GLY A 38 -6.75 -21.53 3.85
C GLY A 38 -5.70 -21.09 2.83
N ILE A 39 -4.84 -20.14 3.20
CA ILE A 39 -3.70 -19.71 2.37
C ILE A 39 -2.51 -20.59 2.74
N ASP A 40 -2.35 -21.70 2.05
CA ASP A 40 -1.31 -22.69 2.35
C ASP A 40 0.09 -22.22 1.89
N GLU A 41 0.16 -21.48 0.77
CA GLU A 41 1.43 -21.10 0.13
C GLU A 41 1.48 -19.61 -0.25
N ALA A 42 1.53 -18.71 0.75
CA ALA A 42 1.71 -17.29 0.42
C ALA A 42 3.09 -17.02 -0.20
N PRO A 43 3.20 -16.12 -1.20
CA PRO A 43 4.48 -15.80 -1.84
C PRO A 43 5.52 -15.31 -0.83
N ASN A 44 6.73 -15.86 -0.89
CA ASN A 44 7.85 -15.44 -0.04
C ASN A 44 8.61 -14.24 -0.62
N PHE A 45 8.29 -13.85 -1.85
CA PHE A 45 8.91 -12.73 -2.54
C PHE A 45 7.83 -11.81 -3.12
N ILE A 46 8.19 -10.55 -3.32
CA ILE A 46 7.37 -9.60 -4.06
C ILE A 46 8.25 -8.62 -4.82
N ASN A 47 7.86 -8.30 -6.06
CA ASN A 47 8.46 -7.24 -6.84
C ASN A 47 7.49 -6.05 -6.90
N LEU A 48 7.79 -4.99 -6.16
CA LEU A 48 6.89 -3.83 -6.05
C LEU A 48 6.71 -3.06 -7.36
N SER A 49 7.58 -3.29 -8.36
CA SER A 49 7.43 -2.68 -9.70
C SER A 49 6.48 -3.46 -10.61
N GLN A 50 6.11 -4.69 -10.23
CA GLN A 50 5.32 -5.63 -11.05
C GLN A 50 3.95 -5.97 -10.45
N VAL A 51 3.60 -5.35 -9.33
CA VAL A 51 2.35 -5.62 -8.59
C VAL A 51 1.53 -4.35 -8.44
N ASP A 52 0.24 -4.51 -8.17
CA ASP A 52 -0.67 -3.38 -7.98
C ASP A 52 -0.53 -2.82 -6.56
N ILE A 53 -0.19 -1.53 -6.45
CA ILE A 53 -0.16 -0.82 -5.17
C ILE A 53 -1.50 -0.13 -4.95
N VAL A 54 -2.33 -0.72 -4.10
CA VAL A 54 -3.70 -0.26 -3.85
C VAL A 54 -3.75 0.90 -2.85
N GLU A 55 -2.95 0.81 -1.78
CA GLU A 55 -2.83 1.83 -0.73
C GLU A 55 -1.37 2.01 -0.31
N MET A 56 -0.99 3.23 0.04
CA MET A 56 0.34 3.56 0.54
C MET A 56 0.27 4.59 1.66
N GLU A 57 1.05 4.40 2.72
CA GLU A 57 1.25 5.43 3.74
C GLU A 57 2.67 6.01 3.65
N VAL A 58 2.73 7.33 3.67
CA VAL A 58 3.95 8.14 3.59
C VAL A 58 4.14 8.89 4.91
N ALA A 59 5.36 8.82 5.44
CA ALA A 59 5.79 9.58 6.60
C ALA A 59 7.21 10.12 6.37
N ASN A 60 7.46 11.37 6.77
CA ASN A 60 8.71 12.08 6.48
C ASN A 60 9.07 12.06 4.98
N GLY A 61 8.05 12.19 4.13
CA GLY A 61 8.16 12.22 2.68
C GLY A 61 8.56 10.90 2.02
N LYS A 62 8.63 9.79 2.76
CA LYS A 62 8.98 8.45 2.25
C LYS A 62 7.85 7.44 2.49
N PRO A 63 7.59 6.52 1.54
CA PRO A 63 6.68 5.41 1.76
C PRO A 63 7.23 4.53 2.89
N PHE A 64 6.37 4.13 3.84
CA PHE A 64 6.78 3.21 4.91
C PHE A 64 5.87 1.98 5.02
N LYS A 65 4.64 2.06 4.51
CA LYS A 65 3.69 0.95 4.44
C LYS A 65 2.99 0.95 3.09
N VAL A 66 2.84 -0.24 2.52
CA VAL A 66 2.09 -0.44 1.28
C VAL A 66 1.09 -1.58 1.43
N LEU A 67 -0.01 -1.46 0.72
CA LEU A 67 -0.95 -2.52 0.43
C LEU A 67 -0.71 -2.94 -1.01
N ALA A 68 -0.12 -4.11 -1.21
CA ALA A 68 0.21 -4.64 -2.52
C ALA A 68 -0.71 -5.82 -2.86
N ARG A 69 -1.20 -5.86 -4.09
CA ARG A 69 -2.05 -6.94 -4.63
C ARG A 69 -1.28 -7.65 -5.75
N GLN A 70 -1.22 -8.97 -5.67
CA GLN A 70 -0.63 -9.80 -6.72
C GLN A 70 -1.45 -11.08 -6.95
N PRO A 71 -1.38 -11.66 -8.16
CA PRO A 71 -2.04 -12.93 -8.45
C PRO A 71 -1.65 -14.04 -7.47
N TYR A 72 -2.63 -14.83 -7.02
CA TYR A 72 -2.39 -15.99 -6.15
C TYR A 72 -2.72 -17.30 -6.86
N ASP A 73 -3.97 -17.47 -7.27
CA ASP A 73 -4.45 -18.62 -8.04
C ASP A 73 -5.39 -18.15 -9.16
N GLY A 74 -6.10 -19.06 -9.84
CA GLY A 74 -6.98 -18.71 -10.95
C GLY A 74 -8.18 -17.83 -10.58
N GLU A 75 -8.57 -17.77 -9.32
CA GLU A 75 -9.79 -17.11 -8.82
C GLU A 75 -9.47 -15.93 -7.90
N TYR A 76 -8.36 -15.99 -7.16
CA TYR A 76 -7.99 -15.04 -6.13
C TYR A 76 -6.68 -14.31 -6.43
N ASP A 77 -6.62 -13.09 -5.92
CA ASP A 77 -5.40 -12.34 -5.69
C ASP A 77 -5.10 -12.33 -4.20
N ILE A 78 -3.83 -12.38 -3.85
CA ILE A 78 -3.38 -12.21 -2.48
C ILE A 78 -3.01 -10.74 -2.25
N VAL A 79 -3.43 -10.21 -1.11
CA VAL A 79 -3.14 -8.83 -0.72
C VAL A 79 -2.28 -8.80 0.52
N HIS A 80 -1.16 -8.10 0.44
CA HIS A 80 -0.16 -7.97 1.49
C HIS A 80 -0.14 -6.55 2.06
N VAL A 81 -0.22 -6.41 3.38
CA VAL A 81 0.14 -5.16 4.07
C VAL A 81 1.60 -5.22 4.50
N ILE A 82 2.49 -4.53 3.79
CA ILE A 82 3.95 -4.63 3.94
C ILE A 82 4.51 -3.37 4.60
N LEU A 83 5.33 -3.55 5.63
CA LEU A 83 6.20 -2.50 6.17
C LEU A 83 7.51 -2.44 5.38
N LEU A 84 7.70 -1.39 4.58
CA LEU A 84 8.80 -1.32 3.61
C LEU A 84 10.20 -1.32 4.24
N LYS A 85 10.35 -0.80 5.47
CA LYS A 85 11.65 -0.77 6.16
C LYS A 85 12.14 -2.16 6.55
N SER A 86 11.23 -3.06 6.92
CA SER A 86 11.55 -4.38 7.45
C SER A 86 11.11 -5.54 6.56
N LEU A 87 10.38 -5.25 5.48
CA LEU A 87 9.72 -6.22 4.60
C LEU A 87 8.83 -7.21 5.38
N VAL A 88 8.28 -6.75 6.51
CA VAL A 88 7.35 -7.54 7.31
C VAL A 88 5.94 -7.36 6.79
N VAL A 89 5.27 -8.48 6.50
CA VAL A 89 3.85 -8.54 6.20
C VAL A 89 3.08 -8.53 7.52
N LYS A 90 2.35 -7.44 7.80
CA LYS A 90 1.56 -7.31 9.02
C LYS A 90 0.28 -8.12 8.98
N THR A 91 -0.35 -8.22 7.82
CA THR A 91 -1.58 -8.96 7.59
C THR A 91 -1.71 -9.28 6.11
N VAL A 92 -2.55 -10.25 5.79
CA VAL A 92 -2.76 -10.79 4.45
C VAL A 92 -4.18 -11.33 4.34
N TRP A 93 -4.75 -11.27 3.14
CA TRP A 93 -6.03 -11.89 2.82
C TRP A 93 -6.12 -12.17 1.32
N LEU A 94 -7.12 -12.98 0.95
CA LEU A 94 -7.49 -13.22 -0.43
C LEU A 94 -8.62 -12.29 -0.85
N ASN A 95 -8.51 -11.77 -2.06
CA ASN A 95 -9.56 -11.06 -2.75
C ASN A 95 -9.91 -11.83 -4.01
N HIS A 96 -11.20 -11.97 -4.29
CA HIS A 96 -11.62 -12.48 -5.59
C HIS A 96 -11.09 -11.55 -6.68
N ARG A 97 -10.62 -12.08 -7.80
CA ARG A 97 -10.05 -11.26 -8.90
C ARG A 97 -11.03 -10.21 -9.42
N ASP A 98 -12.31 -10.55 -9.46
CA ASP A 98 -13.38 -9.62 -9.84
C ASP A 98 -13.77 -8.61 -8.75
N ASP A 99 -13.19 -8.70 -7.55
CA ASP A 99 -13.40 -7.68 -6.52
C ASP A 99 -12.70 -6.37 -6.93
N LYS A 100 -13.53 -5.39 -7.28
CA LYS A 100 -13.12 -4.04 -7.68
C LYS A 100 -12.92 -3.10 -6.50
N HIS A 101 -13.07 -3.58 -5.25
CA HIS A 101 -12.95 -2.80 -4.02
C HIS A 101 -13.59 -1.41 -4.09
N ARG A 102 -14.81 -1.32 -4.61
CA ARG A 102 -15.54 -0.03 -4.75
C ARG A 102 -16.05 0.55 -3.43
N THR A 103 -15.63 -0.02 -2.30
CA THR A 103 -16.15 0.25 -0.95
C THR A 103 -15.28 1.22 -0.15
N LEU A 104 -14.59 2.15 -0.82
CA LEU A 104 -13.85 3.21 -0.16
C LEU A 104 -14.82 4.20 0.52
N LYS A 105 -15.35 3.82 1.69
CA LYS A 105 -16.41 4.56 2.40
C LYS A 105 -15.94 5.92 2.93
N ASN A 106 -14.64 6.08 3.18
CA ASN A 106 -14.07 7.30 3.76
C ASN A 106 -12.93 7.83 2.89
N ARG A 107 -13.29 8.55 1.81
CA ARG A 107 -12.32 9.16 0.88
C ARG A 107 -11.52 10.31 1.50
N SER A 108 -12.04 11.00 2.51
CA SER A 108 -11.39 12.18 3.09
C SER A 108 -10.15 11.87 3.93
N GLN A 109 -9.94 10.60 4.31
CA GLN A 109 -8.70 10.18 4.99
C GLN A 109 -7.48 10.12 4.05
N TYR A 110 -7.69 10.15 2.74
CA TYR A 110 -6.64 10.07 1.73
C TYR A 110 -6.26 11.45 1.19
N VAL A 111 -4.97 11.59 0.84
CA VAL A 111 -4.46 12.77 0.16
C VAL A 111 -5.18 12.93 -1.17
N GLN A 112 -5.71 14.12 -1.43
CA GLN A 112 -6.43 14.44 -2.65
C GLN A 112 -5.48 15.03 -3.71
N LYS A 113 -5.69 14.67 -4.98
CA LYS A 113 -4.95 15.26 -6.11
C LYS A 113 -5.22 16.77 -6.16
N GLY A 114 -4.16 17.59 -6.09
CA GLY A 114 -4.28 19.05 -6.19
C GLY A 114 -4.36 19.81 -4.87
N VAL A 115 -4.37 19.15 -3.70
CA VAL A 115 -4.22 19.83 -2.41
C VAL A 115 -2.73 20.00 -2.09
N LEU A 116 -2.02 20.71 -2.98
CA LEU A 116 -0.81 21.42 -2.55
C LEU A 116 -1.30 22.60 -1.71
N LYS A 117 -1.33 22.44 -0.39
CA LYS A 117 -1.51 23.60 0.50
C LYS A 117 -0.37 24.57 0.20
N TRP A 118 -0.68 25.62 -0.56
CA TRP A 118 0.09 26.85 -0.58
C TRP A 118 0.10 27.37 0.86
N ASP A 119 1.22 27.20 1.54
CA ASP A 119 1.45 27.77 2.86
C ASP A 119 1.64 29.28 2.69
N LEU A 120 0.54 30.03 2.77
CA LEU A 120 0.49 31.50 2.65
C LEU A 120 1.14 32.24 3.84
N ARG A 121 1.94 31.58 4.68
CA ARG A 121 2.60 32.22 5.83
C ARG A 121 4.08 32.54 5.61
N LYS A 122 4.47 32.99 4.42
CA LYS A 122 5.73 33.72 4.23
C LYS A 122 5.62 34.77 3.12
N GLN A 123 4.84 35.82 3.36
CA GLN A 123 5.15 37.14 2.81
C GLN A 123 5.18 38.14 3.96
N GLY A 124 6.33 38.79 4.14
CA GLY A 124 6.39 40.14 4.68
C GLY A 124 6.52 40.32 6.19
N ALA A 125 7.53 39.70 6.81
CA ALA A 125 8.35 40.49 7.74
C ALA A 125 9.32 41.29 6.87
N GLY A 126 9.13 42.59 6.76
CA GLY A 126 9.96 43.44 5.91
C GLY A 126 9.47 44.87 5.82
N ILE A 127 10.03 45.68 6.74
CA ILE A 127 10.13 47.15 6.83
C ILE A 127 8.85 47.96 7.03
#